data_AF-A0A1V5DWL7-F1
#
_entry.id   AF-A0A1V5DWL7-F1
#
_cell.length_a   1.000
_cell.length_b   1.000
_cell.length_c   1.000
_cell.angle_alpha   90.00
_cell.angle_beta   90.00
_cell.angle_gamma   90.00
#
_symmetry.space_group_name_H-M   'P 1'
#
loop_
_entity.id
_entity.type
_entity.pdbx_description
1 polymer ?
#
loop_
_entity_poly.entity_id
_entity_poly.type
_entity_poly.pdbx_seq_one_letter_code
_entity_poly.pdbx_strand_id
1 'polypeptide(L)'
;MGNMLRYSNIADEIYDMMYRTLGALKGGLAIGTVIVCAIFAAMAGIAAVATITMGLVALPSMLKRNYNKHLAVGCIAAAGGLGILIPPSVTMILYALLAQLSVGKLFAAGMIPGILLAILYCIYIFVRAEMDPVYAPALPQEERPSLKEILISFKALIWPIIIILLVLGTIYGGVCTPTEAAAMGALGTVIAVIIKGNFTWKVLSEASNATLKITCMAMWIVIGGTIFSAIFNALEAQKIMLDLAAGLPGGRWTVFVIFQILYFFLGCFLDPTAIVLICTPIFHPIAAALGFDPIWFATIFIINMQMAYITPPFGYNLFYMRSVVPPDVTMKDIYISVLPFIAIIVICLLIVIMFPQIILWLPNMMIK
;
A
#
# COMPACT_ATOMS: atom_id res chain seq x y z
N MET A 1 14.04 5.48 2.99
CA MET A 1 13.49 5.98 1.71
C MET A 1 12.20 6.77 1.91
N GLY A 2 11.08 6.12 2.26
CA GLY A 2 9.76 6.80 2.45
C GLY A 2 9.78 8.05 3.34
N ASN A 3 10.38 7.97 4.53
CA ASN A 3 10.47 9.13 5.45
C ASN A 3 11.28 10.30 4.88
N MET A 4 12.28 10.05 4.03
CA MET A 4 13.08 11.10 3.40
C MET A 4 12.32 11.75 2.23
N LEU A 5 11.54 10.96 1.47
CA LEU A 5 10.74 11.45 0.34
C LEU A 5 9.73 12.52 0.73
N ARG A 6 9.22 12.48 1.96
CA ARG A 6 8.34 13.53 2.50
C ARG A 6 8.97 14.93 2.44
N TYR A 7 10.30 15.03 2.49
CA TYR A 7 11.03 16.31 2.46
C TYR A 7 11.53 16.70 1.05
N SER A 8 11.24 15.89 0.03
CA SER A 8 11.74 16.10 -1.33
C SER A 8 10.85 16.98 -2.22
N ASN A 9 9.67 17.36 -1.75
CA ASN A 9 8.59 18.00 -2.53
C ASN A 9 8.13 17.21 -3.78
N ILE A 10 8.63 15.99 -3.99
CA ILE A 10 8.24 15.14 -5.13
C ILE A 10 6.74 14.84 -5.07
N ALA A 11 6.20 14.59 -3.87
CA ALA A 11 4.77 14.36 -3.68
C ALA A 11 3.93 15.55 -4.17
N ASP A 12 4.33 16.77 -3.84
CA ASP A 12 3.69 18.01 -4.27
C ASP A 12 3.77 18.18 -5.79
N GLU A 13 4.94 17.93 -6.39
CA GLU A 13 5.14 18.05 -7.84
C GLU A 13 4.32 17.03 -8.65
N ILE A 14 4.24 15.77 -8.19
CA ILE A 14 3.40 14.77 -8.85
C ILE A 14 1.92 15.13 -8.67
N TYR A 15 1.54 15.63 -7.49
CA TYR A 15 0.17 16.08 -7.23
C TYR A 15 -0.20 17.26 -8.13
N ASP A 16 0.68 18.26 -8.27
CA ASP A 16 0.49 19.40 -9.17
C ASP A 16 0.42 18.97 -10.65
N MET A 17 1.19 17.95 -11.02
CA MET A 17 1.13 17.36 -12.36
C MET A 17 -0.20 16.64 -12.61
N MET A 18 -0.65 15.79 -11.67
CA MET A 18 -1.98 15.15 -11.74
C MET A 18 -3.11 16.18 -11.73
N TYR A 19 -2.96 17.23 -10.93
CA TYR A 19 -3.88 18.35 -10.90
C TYR A 19 -4.01 19.01 -12.27
N ARG A 20 -2.88 19.28 -12.94
CA ARG A 20 -2.88 19.92 -14.26
C ARG A 20 -3.45 19.00 -15.36
N THR A 21 -3.19 17.71 -15.27
CA THR A 21 -3.59 16.74 -16.31
C THR A 21 -5.04 16.29 -16.18
N LEU A 22 -5.50 16.01 -14.96
CA LEU A 22 -6.82 15.44 -14.70
C LEU A 22 -7.83 16.45 -14.17
N GLY A 23 -7.40 17.65 -13.77
CA GLY A 23 -8.29 18.62 -13.13
C GLY A 23 -9.46 19.09 -14.00
N ALA A 24 -9.39 18.95 -15.33
CA ALA A 24 -10.51 19.23 -16.23
C ALA A 24 -11.65 18.21 -16.14
N LEU A 25 -11.38 17.02 -15.58
CA LEU A 25 -12.34 15.94 -15.40
C LEU A 25 -13.06 16.07 -14.05
N LYS A 26 -14.34 15.70 -14.00
CA LYS A 26 -15.08 15.56 -12.74
C LYS A 26 -14.44 14.44 -11.92
N GLY A 27 -14.24 14.67 -10.62
CA GLY A 27 -13.46 13.75 -9.77
C GLY A 27 -11.97 13.66 -10.10
N GLY A 28 -11.47 14.46 -11.04
CA GLY A 28 -10.09 14.41 -11.53
C GLY A 28 -9.04 14.59 -10.44
N LEU A 29 -9.31 15.41 -9.43
CA LEU A 29 -8.43 15.57 -8.27
C LEU A 29 -8.33 14.30 -7.44
N ALA A 30 -9.46 13.65 -7.16
CA ALA A 30 -9.47 12.41 -6.38
C ALA A 30 -8.85 11.24 -7.16
N ILE A 31 -9.12 11.13 -8.47
CA ILE A 31 -8.45 10.17 -9.36
C ILE A 31 -6.94 10.44 -9.39
N GLY A 32 -6.55 11.71 -9.53
CA GLY A 32 -5.15 12.14 -9.48
C GLY A 32 -4.48 11.71 -8.18
N THR A 33 -5.13 11.89 -7.04
CA THR A 33 -4.63 11.42 -5.74
C THR A 33 -4.45 9.92 -5.67
N VAL A 34 -5.36 9.12 -6.24
CA VAL A 34 -5.16 7.65 -6.30
C VAL A 34 -3.91 7.30 -7.09
N ILE A 35 -3.70 7.95 -8.24
CA ILE A 35 -2.53 7.71 -9.09
C ILE A 35 -1.24 8.18 -8.40
N VAL A 36 -1.25 9.35 -7.75
CA VAL A 36 -0.10 9.84 -6.96
C VAL A 36 0.20 8.88 -5.83
N CYS A 37 -0.82 8.42 -5.10
CA CYS A 37 -0.66 7.41 -4.05
C CYS A 37 -0.06 6.12 -4.60
N ALA A 38 -0.45 5.65 -5.79
CA ALA A 38 0.09 4.44 -6.39
C ALA A 38 1.57 4.60 -6.79
N ILE A 39 1.95 5.75 -7.38
CA ILE A 39 3.35 6.06 -7.70
C ILE A 39 4.17 6.21 -6.43
N PHE A 40 3.64 6.92 -5.44
CA PHE A 40 4.31 7.17 -4.17
C PHE A 40 4.43 5.89 -3.34
N ALA A 41 3.45 4.99 -3.41
CA ALA A 41 3.50 3.65 -2.83
C ALA A 41 4.72 2.87 -3.34
N ALA A 42 4.95 2.92 -4.66
CA ALA A 42 6.13 2.32 -5.31
C ALA A 42 7.47 2.98 -4.93
N MET A 43 7.47 4.05 -4.13
CA MET A 43 8.68 4.71 -3.63
C MET A 43 8.80 4.65 -2.10
N ALA A 44 7.68 4.66 -1.37
CA ALA A 44 7.69 4.70 0.08
C ALA A 44 7.63 3.32 0.71
N GLY A 45 6.89 2.39 0.10
CA GLY A 45 6.71 1.00 0.57
C GLY A 45 6.04 0.84 1.92
N ILE A 46 5.47 1.92 2.47
CA ILE A 46 4.80 2.00 3.76
C ILE A 46 3.56 2.87 3.61
N ALA A 47 2.38 2.32 3.90
CA ALA A 47 1.09 3.00 3.73
C ALA A 47 0.97 4.28 4.58
N ALA A 48 1.50 4.27 5.81
CA ALA A 48 1.48 5.43 6.72
C ALA A 48 2.03 6.71 6.08
N VAL A 49 3.16 6.60 5.38
CA VAL A 49 3.84 7.75 4.78
C VAL A 49 3.00 8.31 3.63
N ALA A 50 2.40 7.44 2.81
CA ALA A 50 1.55 7.84 1.70
C ALA A 50 0.29 8.56 2.20
N THR A 51 -0.41 7.99 3.19
CA THR A 51 -1.63 8.58 3.78
C THR A 51 -1.35 9.94 4.41
N ILE A 52 -0.29 10.06 5.22
CA ILE A 52 0.07 11.33 5.87
C ILE A 52 0.46 12.39 4.83
N THR A 53 1.31 12.03 3.87
CA THR A 53 1.78 12.98 2.85
C THR A 53 0.61 13.46 1.99
N MET A 54 -0.20 12.55 1.46
CA MET A 54 -1.34 12.93 0.62
C MET A 54 -2.46 13.60 1.42
N GLY A 55 -2.61 13.28 2.71
CA GLY A 55 -3.52 14.00 3.59
C GLY A 55 -3.09 15.46 3.83
N LEU A 56 -1.79 15.74 3.89
CA LEU A 56 -1.28 17.12 4.02
C LEU A 56 -1.33 17.90 2.70
N VAL A 57 -1.15 17.22 1.57
CA VAL A 57 -1.04 17.86 0.25
C VAL A 57 -2.39 17.94 -0.46
N ALA A 58 -3.09 16.81 -0.58
CA ALA A 58 -4.27 16.68 -1.43
C ALA A 58 -5.56 17.11 -0.72
N LEU A 59 -5.72 16.77 0.56
CA LEU A 59 -6.97 17.05 1.29
C LEU A 59 -7.32 18.55 1.34
N PRO A 60 -6.40 19.48 1.71
CA PRO A 60 -6.74 20.90 1.77
C PRO A 60 -7.14 21.45 0.39
N SER A 61 -6.48 20.97 -0.66
CA SER A 61 -6.75 21.34 -2.06
C SER A 61 -8.14 20.88 -2.52
N MET A 62 -8.55 19.66 -2.17
CA MET A 62 -9.89 19.14 -2.45
C MET A 62 -10.98 19.90 -1.68
N LEU A 63 -10.77 20.13 -0.37
CA LEU A 63 -11.75 20.83 0.47
C LEU A 63 -11.96 22.28 0.04
N LYS A 64 -10.88 23.00 -0.34
CA LYS A 64 -10.97 24.37 -0.88
C LYS A 64 -11.85 24.46 -2.13
N ARG A 65 -12.00 23.36 -2.86
CA ARG A 65 -12.79 23.25 -4.10
C ARG A 65 -14.14 22.60 -3.89
N ASN A 66 -14.62 22.53 -2.65
CA ASN A 66 -15.91 21.97 -2.30
C ASN A 66 -16.07 20.49 -2.70
N TYR A 67 -14.97 19.72 -2.76
CA TYR A 67 -15.09 18.27 -2.85
C TYR A 67 -15.79 17.76 -1.60
N ASN A 68 -16.64 16.74 -1.77
CA ASN A 68 -17.27 16.10 -0.63
C ASN A 68 -16.20 15.53 0.31
N LYS A 69 -16.30 15.89 1.59
CA LYS A 69 -15.36 15.44 2.64
C LYS A 69 -15.17 13.94 2.68
N HIS A 70 -16.24 13.16 2.46
CA HIS A 70 -16.16 11.70 2.54
C HIS A 70 -15.43 11.09 1.34
N LEU A 71 -15.60 11.67 0.16
CA LEU A 71 -14.85 11.22 -1.01
C LEU A 71 -13.35 11.53 -0.85
N ALA A 72 -13.01 12.75 -0.44
CA ALA A 72 -11.63 13.20 -0.29
C ALA A 72 -10.88 12.43 0.80
N VAL A 73 -11.49 12.27 1.98
CA VAL A 73 -10.90 11.51 3.09
C VAL A 73 -10.82 10.02 2.75
N GLY A 74 -11.89 9.46 2.18
CA GLY A 74 -11.96 8.05 1.82
C GLY A 74 -10.94 7.65 0.76
N CYS A 75 -10.78 8.47 -0.29
CA CYS A 75 -9.84 8.16 -1.37
C CYS A 75 -8.38 8.22 -0.88
N ILE A 76 -8.02 9.20 -0.05
CA ILE A 76 -6.67 9.31 0.52
C ILE A 76 -6.39 8.12 1.44
N ALA A 77 -7.32 7.78 2.33
CA ALA A 77 -7.15 6.66 3.25
C ALA A 77 -7.05 5.31 2.50
N ALA A 78 -7.88 5.09 1.48
CA ALA A 78 -7.84 3.85 0.70
C ALA A 78 -6.59 3.75 -0.20
N ALA A 79 -6.28 4.83 -0.93
CA ALA A 79 -5.16 4.85 -1.85
C ALA A 79 -3.80 4.90 -1.12
N GLY A 80 -3.73 5.54 0.05
CA GLY A 80 -2.55 5.48 0.92
C GLY A 80 -2.22 4.04 1.35
N GLY A 81 -3.24 3.19 1.49
CA GLY A 81 -3.09 1.76 1.74
C GLY A 81 -2.38 0.98 0.62
N LEU A 82 -2.34 1.51 -0.62
CA LEU A 82 -1.68 0.83 -1.75
C LEU A 82 -0.19 0.59 -1.51
N GLY A 83 0.44 1.33 -0.58
CA GLY A 83 1.83 1.10 -0.14
C GLY A 83 2.10 -0.29 0.44
N ILE A 84 1.06 -1.01 0.88
CA ILE A 84 1.17 -2.40 1.34
C ILE A 84 1.28 -3.38 0.16
N LEU A 85 0.61 -3.07 -0.96
CA LEU A 85 0.43 -3.98 -2.10
C LEU A 85 1.36 -3.66 -3.29
N ILE A 86 1.61 -2.38 -3.59
CA ILE A 86 2.44 -1.96 -4.73
C ILE A 86 3.93 -2.01 -4.31
N PRO A 87 4.79 -2.77 -5.02
CA PRO A 87 6.20 -2.89 -4.68
C PRO A 87 7.01 -1.60 -4.92
N PRO A 88 8.10 -1.38 -4.15
CA PRO A 88 8.63 -2.23 -3.08
C PRO A 88 7.81 -2.07 -1.79
N SER A 89 7.47 -3.18 -1.12
CA SER A 89 6.62 -3.18 0.08
C SER A 89 7.34 -3.86 1.26
N VAL A 90 7.38 -3.18 2.41
CA VAL A 90 8.01 -3.74 3.63
C VAL A 90 7.26 -5.00 4.09
N THR A 91 5.93 -4.98 4.05
CA THR A 91 5.10 -6.13 4.44
C THR A 91 5.37 -7.35 3.56
N MET A 92 5.54 -7.15 2.24
CA MET A 92 5.92 -8.22 1.33
C MET A 92 7.33 -8.76 1.59
N ILE A 93 8.31 -7.88 1.84
CA ILE A 93 9.67 -8.30 2.18
C ILE A 93 9.64 -9.20 3.42
N LEU A 94 8.98 -8.76 4.48
CA LEU A 94 8.90 -9.53 5.72
C LEU A 94 8.17 -10.86 5.52
N TYR A 95 7.07 -10.87 4.78
CA TYR A 95 6.36 -12.11 4.49
C TYR A 95 7.27 -13.08 3.72
N ALA A 96 7.92 -12.62 2.65
CA ALA A 96 8.80 -13.45 1.85
C ALA A 96 9.98 -14.00 2.65
N LEU A 97 10.59 -13.19 3.53
CA LEU A 97 11.69 -13.64 4.39
C LEU A 97 11.24 -14.73 5.39
N LEU A 98 10.08 -14.55 6.03
CA LEU A 98 9.58 -15.54 7.00
C LEU A 98 9.08 -16.82 6.34
N ALA A 99 8.45 -16.70 5.18
CA ALA A 99 7.96 -17.81 4.37
C ALA A 99 9.06 -18.46 3.50
N GLN A 100 10.30 -17.94 3.53
CA GLN A 100 11.41 -18.38 2.68
C GLN A 100 11.07 -18.35 1.17
N LEU A 101 10.32 -17.33 0.75
CA LEU A 101 9.96 -17.09 -0.65
C LEU A 101 10.88 -16.05 -1.30
N SER A 102 10.92 -16.05 -2.64
CA SER A 102 11.59 -15.00 -3.38
C SER A 102 10.84 -13.66 -3.23
N VAL A 103 11.54 -12.66 -2.68
CA VAL A 103 11.03 -11.28 -2.60
C VAL A 103 10.68 -10.74 -3.99
N GLY A 104 11.50 -11.03 -5.00
CA GLY A 104 11.25 -10.61 -6.38
C GLY A 104 9.97 -11.24 -6.96
N LYS A 105 9.74 -12.54 -6.73
CA LYS A 105 8.49 -13.20 -7.17
C LYS A 105 7.28 -12.58 -6.49
N LEU A 106 7.35 -12.31 -5.18
CA LEU A 106 6.23 -11.72 -4.44
C LEU A 106 5.97 -10.26 -4.84
N PHE A 107 7.03 -9.49 -5.16
CA PHE A 107 6.87 -8.14 -5.72
C PHE A 107 6.17 -8.19 -7.09
N ALA A 108 6.62 -9.06 -8.00
CA ALA A 108 5.95 -9.22 -9.29
C ALA A 108 4.48 -9.63 -9.11
N ALA A 109 4.20 -10.50 -8.14
CA ALA A 109 2.87 -10.99 -7.83
C ALA A 109 1.92 -9.89 -7.33
N GLY A 110 2.46 -8.90 -6.61
CA GLY A 110 1.73 -7.75 -6.08
C GLY A 110 1.41 -6.64 -7.07
N MET A 111 2.21 -6.52 -8.14
CA MET A 111 2.15 -5.38 -9.06
C MET A 111 0.81 -5.30 -9.81
N ILE A 112 0.37 -6.40 -10.42
CA ILE A 112 -0.88 -6.42 -11.20
C ILE A 112 -2.10 -6.22 -10.30
N PRO A 113 -2.26 -6.94 -9.16
CA PRO A 113 -3.35 -6.66 -8.22
C PRO A 113 -3.34 -5.23 -7.69
N GLY A 114 -2.17 -4.65 -7.42
CA GLY A 114 -2.05 -3.25 -6.99
C GLY A 114 -2.55 -2.25 -8.03
N ILE A 115 -2.17 -2.45 -9.29
CA ILE A 115 -2.65 -1.63 -10.41
C ILE A 115 -4.16 -1.83 -10.62
N LEU A 116 -4.63 -3.09 -10.58
CA LEU A 116 -6.06 -3.41 -10.69
C LEU A 116 -6.87 -2.67 -9.61
N LEU A 117 -6.42 -2.72 -8.36
CA LEU A 117 -7.10 -2.05 -7.27
C LEU A 117 -7.12 -0.52 -7.43
N ALA A 118 -6.00 0.08 -7.87
CA ALA A 118 -5.94 1.51 -8.19
C ALA A 118 -6.91 1.88 -9.32
N ILE A 119 -7.01 1.06 -10.37
CA ILE A 119 -7.98 1.24 -11.47
C ILE A 119 -9.41 1.16 -10.94
N LEU A 120 -9.73 0.18 -10.10
CA LEU A 120 -11.07 0.04 -9.52
C LEU A 120 -11.45 1.26 -8.66
N TYR A 121 -10.51 1.81 -7.89
CA TYR A 121 -10.73 3.07 -7.17
C TYR A 121 -10.99 4.25 -8.12
N CYS A 122 -10.21 4.38 -9.19
CA CYS A 122 -10.41 5.42 -10.20
C CYS A 122 -11.78 5.30 -10.88
N ILE A 123 -12.20 4.08 -11.24
CA ILE A 123 -13.51 3.81 -11.84
C ILE A 123 -14.62 4.21 -10.86
N TYR A 124 -14.53 3.82 -9.59
CA TYR A 124 -15.52 4.20 -8.59
C TYR A 124 -15.63 5.72 -8.43
N ILE A 125 -14.49 6.42 -8.33
CA ILE A 125 -14.47 7.88 -8.20
C ILE A 125 -15.09 8.53 -9.44
N PHE A 126 -14.74 8.06 -10.64
CA PHE A 126 -15.29 8.57 -11.89
C PHE A 126 -16.82 8.39 -11.96
N VAL A 127 -17.30 7.17 -11.68
CA VAL A 127 -18.74 6.86 -11.67
C VAL A 127 -19.46 7.73 -10.64
N ARG A 128 -18.90 7.88 -9.44
CA ARG A 128 -19.50 8.70 -8.38
C ARG A 128 -19.54 10.19 -8.75
N ALA A 129 -18.49 10.69 -9.40
CA ALA A 129 -18.40 12.07 -9.86
C ALA A 129 -19.35 12.39 -11.02
N GLU A 130 -19.64 11.42 -11.90
CA GLU A 130 -20.64 11.60 -12.95
C GLU A 130 -22.07 11.52 -12.42
N MET A 131 -22.35 10.64 -11.45
CA MET A 131 -23.67 10.54 -10.83
C MET A 131 -24.04 11.77 -9.99
N ASP A 132 -23.06 12.38 -9.32
CA ASP A 132 -23.25 13.58 -8.52
C ASP A 132 -22.10 14.58 -8.77
N PRO A 133 -22.27 15.46 -9.78
CA PRO A 133 -21.24 16.45 -10.14
C PRO A 133 -20.93 17.47 -9.04
N VAL A 134 -21.82 17.66 -8.06
CA VAL A 134 -21.59 18.53 -6.90
C VAL A 134 -20.64 17.86 -5.90
N TYR A 135 -20.61 16.53 -5.88
CA TYR A 135 -19.77 15.73 -4.99
C TYR A 135 -18.27 15.85 -5.29
N ALA A 136 -17.91 16.09 -6.56
CA ALA A 136 -16.53 16.16 -7.03
C ALA A 136 -16.38 17.06 -8.27
N PRO A 137 -16.48 18.40 -8.11
CA PRO A 137 -16.51 19.34 -9.22
C PRO A 137 -15.21 19.33 -10.05
N ALA A 138 -15.35 19.56 -11.35
CA ALA A 138 -14.24 19.77 -12.26
C ALA A 138 -13.67 21.20 -12.12
N LEU A 139 -12.43 21.41 -12.59
CA LEU A 139 -11.84 22.74 -12.60
C LEU A 139 -12.63 23.74 -13.47
N PRO A 140 -12.86 24.97 -12.96
CA PRO A 140 -13.33 26.09 -13.78
C PRO A 140 -12.44 26.26 -15.01
N GLN A 141 -13.03 26.63 -16.15
CA GLN A 141 -12.29 26.75 -17.41
C GLN A 141 -11.10 27.73 -17.32
N GLU A 142 -11.21 28.75 -16.47
CA GLU A 142 -10.19 29.78 -16.24
C GLU A 142 -8.96 29.25 -15.48
N GLU A 143 -9.10 28.21 -14.66
CA GLU A 143 -7.99 27.58 -13.92
C GLU A 143 -7.37 26.40 -14.69
N ARG A 144 -7.84 26.11 -15.91
CA ARG A 144 -7.35 24.97 -16.69
C ARG A 144 -5.99 25.31 -17.30
N PRO A 145 -4.97 24.46 -17.10
CA PRO A 145 -3.65 24.69 -17.65
C PRO A 145 -3.65 24.50 -19.17
N SER A 146 -2.75 25.21 -19.83
CA SER A 146 -2.45 25.03 -21.25
C SER A 146 -1.80 23.67 -21.53
N LEU A 147 -1.92 23.18 -22.77
CA LEU A 147 -1.27 21.94 -23.20
C LEU A 147 0.25 21.95 -22.97
N LYS A 148 0.88 23.12 -23.08
CA LYS A 148 2.32 23.30 -22.82
C LYS A 148 2.65 23.10 -21.34
N GLU A 149 1.83 23.63 -20.44
CA GLU A 149 2.01 23.46 -18.99
C GLU A 149 1.78 22.01 -18.55
N ILE A 150 0.82 21.32 -19.18
CA ILE A 150 0.60 19.89 -19.01
C ILE A 150 1.87 19.13 -19.40
N LEU A 151 2.40 19.34 -20.61
CA LEU A 151 3.60 18.64 -21.09
C LEU A 151 4.83 18.90 -20.20
N ILE A 152 5.01 20.15 -19.73
CA ILE A 152 6.12 20.50 -18.83
C ILE A 152 5.98 19.79 -17.48
N SER A 153 4.75 19.62 -16.98
CA SER A 153 4.51 19.04 -15.66
C SER A 153 4.94 17.56 -15.57
N PHE A 154 4.99 16.81 -16.68
CA PHE A 154 5.50 15.44 -16.70
C PHE A 154 6.96 15.29 -16.23
N LYS A 155 7.74 16.39 -16.22
CA LYS A 155 9.08 16.39 -15.61
C LYS A 155 9.07 16.01 -14.12
N ALA A 156 7.94 16.16 -13.42
CA ALA A 156 7.76 15.72 -12.05
C ALA A 156 7.96 14.20 -11.86
N LEU A 157 7.74 13.39 -12.90
CA LEU A 157 7.87 11.93 -12.85
C LEU A 157 9.32 11.43 -12.95
N ILE A 158 10.27 12.29 -13.31
CA ILE A 158 11.67 11.91 -13.53
C ILE A 158 12.26 11.26 -12.27
N TRP A 159 12.14 11.92 -11.11
CA TRP A 159 12.67 11.40 -9.85
C TRP A 159 12.00 10.11 -9.38
N PRO A 160 10.65 10.02 -9.35
CA PRO A 160 9.95 8.76 -9.09
C PRO A 160 10.41 7.61 -9.96
N ILE A 161 10.46 7.80 -11.28
CA ILE A 161 10.84 6.76 -12.23
C ILE A 161 12.28 6.32 -11.97
N ILE A 162 13.21 7.25 -11.75
CA ILE A 162 14.60 6.92 -11.43
C ILE A 162 14.68 6.06 -10.16
N ILE A 163 13.98 6.45 -9.09
CA ILE A 163 14.01 5.71 -7.82
C ILE A 163 13.38 4.32 -7.97
N ILE A 164 12.24 4.22 -8.66
CA ILE A 164 11.55 2.94 -8.90
C ILE A 164 12.42 2.02 -9.75
N LEU A 165 13.00 2.50 -10.84
CA LEU A 165 13.89 1.72 -11.70
C LEU A 165 15.17 1.32 -10.98
N LEU A 166 15.72 2.19 -10.14
CA LEU A 166 16.91 1.89 -9.36
C LEU A 166 16.65 0.80 -8.32
N VAL A 167 15.49 0.77 -7.66
CA VAL A 167 15.17 -0.27 -6.68
C VAL A 167 14.69 -1.55 -7.37
N LEU A 168 13.62 -1.48 -8.17
CA LEU A 168 13.03 -2.67 -8.79
C LEU A 168 13.92 -3.22 -9.91
N GLY A 169 14.55 -2.36 -10.71
CA GLY A 169 15.42 -2.78 -11.80
C GLY A 169 16.68 -3.49 -11.32
N THR A 170 17.27 -3.08 -10.19
CA THR A 170 18.43 -3.78 -9.63
C THR A 170 18.06 -5.13 -8.99
N ILE A 171 16.87 -5.24 -8.39
CA ILE A 171 16.33 -6.51 -7.87
C ILE A 171 16.06 -7.48 -9.03
N TYR A 172 15.28 -7.06 -10.04
CA TYR A 172 14.93 -7.94 -11.16
C TYR A 172 16.10 -8.22 -12.09
N GLY A 173 17.06 -7.29 -12.19
CA GLY A 173 18.32 -7.51 -12.91
C GLY A 173 19.28 -8.45 -12.19
N GLY A 174 18.98 -8.88 -10.96
CA GLY A 174 19.85 -9.75 -10.16
C GLY A 174 21.16 -9.10 -9.71
N VAL A 175 21.27 -7.77 -9.84
CA VAL A 175 22.49 -7.02 -9.51
C VAL A 175 22.61 -6.82 -8.00
N CYS A 176 21.47 -6.61 -7.32
CA CYS A 176 21.42 -6.32 -5.90
C CYS A 176 20.40 -7.22 -5.19
N THR A 177 20.73 -7.61 -3.97
CA THR A 177 19.75 -8.15 -3.02
C THR A 177 18.72 -7.09 -2.63
N PRO A 178 17.52 -7.46 -2.12
CA PRO A 178 16.52 -6.50 -1.69
C PRO A 178 17.03 -5.48 -0.66
N THR A 179 17.95 -5.90 0.21
CA THR A 179 18.60 -5.04 1.21
C THR A 179 19.54 -4.01 0.58
N GLU A 180 20.34 -4.43 -0.42
CA GLU A 180 21.23 -3.53 -1.17
C GLU A 180 20.42 -2.56 -2.04
N ALA A 181 19.37 -3.05 -2.71
CA ALA A 181 18.45 -2.22 -3.47
C ALA A 181 17.75 -1.18 -2.59
N ALA A 182 17.35 -1.56 -1.36
CA ALA A 182 16.78 -0.62 -0.38
C ALA A 182 17.80 0.45 0.07
N ALA A 183 19.07 0.08 0.25
CA ALA A 183 20.14 1.04 0.56
C ALA A 183 20.38 2.02 -0.59
N MET A 184 20.43 1.52 -1.82
CA MET A 184 20.54 2.34 -3.04
C MET A 184 19.34 3.28 -3.18
N GLY A 185 18.11 2.81 -2.94
CA GLY A 185 16.91 3.64 -2.94
C GLY A 185 16.94 4.73 -1.86
N ALA A 186 17.39 4.38 -0.65
CA ALA A 186 17.57 5.35 0.43
C ALA A 186 18.58 6.45 0.03
N LEU A 187 19.76 6.07 -0.49
CA LEU A 187 20.76 7.00 -1.01
C LEU A 187 20.18 7.89 -2.12
N GLY A 188 19.48 7.28 -3.09
CA GLY A 188 18.83 7.99 -4.19
C GLY A 188 17.84 9.05 -3.70
N THR A 189 17.09 8.76 -2.64
CA THR A 189 16.18 9.77 -2.04
C THR A 189 16.89 10.88 -1.30
N VAL A 190 18.03 10.60 -0.65
CA VAL A 190 18.86 11.66 -0.05
C VAL A 190 19.41 12.58 -1.13
N ILE A 191 19.94 12.01 -2.22
CA ILE A 191 20.44 12.77 -3.37
C ILE A 191 19.32 13.62 -3.99
N ALA A 192 18.12 13.08 -4.14
CA ALA A 192 16.97 13.85 -4.64
C ALA A 192 16.64 15.04 -3.74
N VAL A 193 16.64 14.87 -2.40
CA VAL A 193 16.41 15.96 -1.44
C VAL A 193 17.52 17.03 -1.50
N ILE A 194 18.77 16.62 -1.70
CA ILE A 194 19.91 17.54 -1.88
C ILE A 194 19.73 18.38 -3.15
N ILE A 195 19.46 17.74 -4.28
CA ILE A 195 19.29 18.43 -5.57
C ILE A 195 18.09 19.39 -5.55
N LYS A 196 17.04 19.03 -4.79
CA LYS A 196 15.87 19.88 -4.58
C LYS A 196 16.10 21.04 -3.60
N GLY A 197 17.27 21.11 -2.94
CA GLY A 197 17.62 22.22 -2.04
C GLY A 197 16.97 22.15 -0.66
N ASN A 198 16.29 21.07 -0.31
CA ASN A 198 15.58 20.91 0.97
C ASN A 198 16.43 20.20 2.04
N PHE A 199 17.67 19.80 1.70
CA PHE A 199 18.51 19.02 2.61
C PHE A 199 19.05 19.87 3.76
N THR A 200 18.84 19.39 4.98
CA THR A 200 19.48 19.91 6.19
C THR A 200 19.84 18.77 7.12
N TRP A 201 20.82 18.98 8.01
CA TRP A 201 21.13 18.02 9.07
C TRP A 201 19.93 17.68 9.95
N LYS A 202 19.03 18.65 10.15
CA LYS A 202 17.77 18.45 10.86
C LYS A 202 16.86 17.48 10.11
N VAL A 203 16.66 17.67 8.80
CA VAL A 203 15.86 16.76 7.96
C VAL A 203 16.42 15.33 7.98
N LEU A 204 17.74 15.17 7.87
CA LEU A 204 18.37 13.85 7.95
C LEU A 204 18.17 13.19 9.32
N SER A 205 18.33 13.96 10.40
CA SER A 205 18.11 13.47 11.76
C SER A 205 16.65 13.09 12.00
N GLU A 206 15.69 13.91 11.57
CA GLU A 206 14.26 13.63 11.71
C GLU A 206 13.85 12.38 10.92
N ALA A 207 14.25 12.28 9.64
CA ALA A 207 13.97 11.12 8.81
C ALA A 207 14.59 9.83 9.36
N SER A 208 15.81 9.92 9.91
CA SER A 208 16.50 8.78 10.53
C SER A 208 15.84 8.36 11.84
N ASN A 209 15.47 9.31 12.71
CA ASN A 209 14.77 9.03 13.95
C ASN A 209 13.37 8.42 13.72
N ALA A 210 12.63 8.93 12.74
CA ALA A 210 11.34 8.36 12.36
C ALA A 210 11.51 6.93 11.85
N THR A 211 12.52 6.70 11.00
CA THR A 211 12.84 5.35 10.50
C THR A 211 13.25 4.42 11.63
N LEU A 212 14.11 4.88 12.55
CA LEU A 212 14.57 4.09 13.69
C LEU A 212 13.41 3.69 14.61
N LYS A 213 12.47 4.60 14.90
CA LYS A 213 11.27 4.27 15.69
C LYS A 213 10.43 3.17 15.04
N ILE A 214 10.14 3.30 13.74
CA ILE A 214 9.37 2.30 12.99
C ILE A 214 10.10 0.96 12.97
N THR A 215 11.42 0.97 12.72
CA THR A 215 12.24 -0.24 12.72
C THR A 215 12.33 -0.88 14.11
N CYS A 216 12.50 -0.11 15.18
CA CYS A 216 12.54 -0.64 16.55
C CYS A 216 11.22 -1.31 16.94
N MET A 217 10.08 -0.69 16.60
CA MET A 217 8.76 -1.30 16.79
C MET A 217 8.66 -2.63 16.02
N ALA A 218 9.09 -2.66 14.76
CA ALA A 218 9.10 -3.88 13.96
C ALA A 218 10.02 -4.96 14.56
N MET A 219 11.25 -4.61 14.97
CA MET A 219 12.25 -5.55 15.52
C MET A 219 11.77 -6.21 16.82
N TRP A 220 11.10 -5.48 17.72
CA TRP A 220 10.50 -6.07 18.91
C TRP A 220 9.46 -7.12 18.57
N ILE A 221 8.65 -6.87 17.55
CA ILE A 221 7.65 -7.84 17.10
C ILE A 221 8.33 -9.03 16.39
N VAL A 222 9.43 -8.80 15.66
CA VAL A 222 10.22 -9.87 15.02
C VAL A 222 10.80 -10.80 16.08
N ILE A 223 11.38 -10.26 17.16
CA ILE A 223 11.91 -11.05 18.27
C ILE A 223 10.81 -11.91 18.90
N GLY A 224 9.64 -11.33 19.17
CA GLY A 224 8.50 -12.10 19.69
C GLY A 224 8.03 -13.19 18.72
N GLY A 225 7.91 -12.87 17.44
CA GLY A 225 7.50 -13.80 16.39
C GLY A 225 8.49 -14.93 16.14
N THR A 226 9.80 -14.68 16.22
CA THR A 226 10.83 -15.72 16.08
C THR A 226 10.87 -16.64 17.28
N ILE A 227 10.75 -16.13 18.51
CA ILE A 227 10.61 -16.96 19.72
C ILE A 227 9.35 -17.83 19.61
N PHE A 228 8.22 -17.23 19.24
CA PHE A 228 6.98 -17.96 19.04
C PHE A 228 7.12 -19.04 17.96
N SER A 229 7.67 -18.70 16.79
CA SER A 229 7.88 -19.64 15.68
C SER A 229 8.80 -20.80 16.09
N ALA A 230 9.87 -20.52 16.83
CA ALA A 230 10.76 -21.55 17.35
C ALA A 230 10.04 -22.51 18.30
N ILE A 231 9.23 -21.98 19.23
CA ILE A 231 8.41 -22.80 20.15
C ILE A 231 7.35 -23.59 19.38
N PHE A 232 6.64 -22.95 18.44
CA PHE A 232 5.59 -23.56 17.64
C PHE A 232 6.13 -24.75 16.83
N ASN A 233 7.30 -24.58 16.21
CA ASN A 233 7.99 -25.65 15.49
C ASN A 233 8.50 -26.75 16.43
N ALA A 234 9.06 -26.38 17.59
CA ALA A 234 9.54 -27.35 18.58
C ALA A 234 8.43 -28.20 19.19
N LEU A 235 7.21 -27.66 19.30
CA LEU A 235 6.02 -28.37 19.77
C LEU A 235 5.34 -29.22 18.68
N GLU A 236 5.89 -29.23 17.45
CA GLU A 236 5.24 -29.83 16.27
C GLU A 236 3.78 -29.34 16.09
N ALA A 237 3.50 -28.10 16.51
CA ALA A 237 2.13 -27.56 16.54
C ALA A 237 1.52 -27.44 15.14
N GLN A 238 2.35 -27.46 14.10
CA GLN A 238 1.92 -27.54 12.71
C GLN A 238 1.07 -28.80 12.44
N LYS A 239 1.45 -29.95 13.01
CA LYS A 239 0.71 -31.21 12.84
C LYS A 239 -0.66 -31.15 13.49
N ILE A 240 -0.72 -30.64 14.72
CA ILE A 240 -1.97 -30.42 15.46
C ILE A 240 -2.91 -29.50 14.66
N MET A 241 -2.38 -28.41 14.10
CA MET A 241 -3.17 -27.49 13.28
C MET A 241 -3.63 -28.11 11.95
N LEU A 242 -2.81 -28.95 11.32
CA LEU A 242 -3.19 -29.70 10.13
C LEU A 242 -4.31 -30.70 10.42
N ASP A 243 -4.24 -31.41 11.54
CA ASP A 243 -5.28 -32.36 11.96
C ASP A 243 -6.61 -31.64 12.28
N LEU A 244 -6.53 -30.48 12.96
CA LEU A 244 -7.67 -29.58 13.17
C LEU A 244 -8.26 -29.10 11.83
N ALA A 245 -7.41 -28.72 10.88
CA ALA A 245 -7.82 -28.26 9.56
C ALA A 245 -8.47 -29.39 8.74
N ALA A 246 -7.94 -30.62 8.84
CA ALA A 246 -8.49 -31.81 8.18
C ALA A 246 -9.86 -32.23 8.76
N GLY A 247 -10.11 -31.94 10.04
CA GLY A 247 -11.41 -32.17 10.69
C GLY A 247 -12.51 -31.21 10.28
N LEU A 248 -12.20 -30.11 9.56
CA LEU A 248 -13.20 -29.12 9.14
C LEU A 248 -13.94 -29.57 7.87
N PRO A 249 -15.28 -29.46 7.83
CA PRO A 249 -16.06 -29.77 6.63
C PRO A 249 -15.76 -28.75 5.50
N GLY A 250 -15.65 -29.24 4.26
CA GLY A 250 -15.45 -28.41 3.06
C GLY A 250 -13.99 -28.27 2.57
N GLY A 251 -13.06 -29.01 3.18
CA GLY A 251 -11.70 -29.20 2.67
C GLY A 251 -10.85 -27.93 2.67
N ARG A 252 -9.85 -27.86 1.77
CA ARG A 252 -8.85 -26.78 1.75
C ARG A 252 -9.44 -25.37 1.62
N TRP A 253 -10.60 -25.22 0.97
CA TRP A 253 -11.24 -23.91 0.76
C TRP A 253 -11.91 -23.37 2.03
N THR A 254 -12.47 -24.23 2.88
CA THR A 254 -12.98 -23.81 4.20
C THR A 254 -11.85 -23.26 5.06
N VAL A 255 -10.71 -23.97 5.12
CA VAL A 255 -9.53 -23.54 5.86
C VAL A 255 -9.02 -22.19 5.34
N PHE A 256 -8.95 -22.04 4.01
CA PHE A 256 -8.58 -20.79 3.37
C PHE A 256 -9.50 -19.62 3.78
N VAL A 257 -10.82 -19.80 3.74
CA VAL A 257 -11.78 -18.76 4.13
C VAL A 257 -11.63 -18.40 5.62
N ILE A 258 -11.44 -19.40 6.49
CA ILE A 258 -11.18 -19.16 7.92
C ILE A 258 -9.92 -18.32 8.11
N PHE A 259 -8.85 -18.62 7.39
CA PHE A 259 -7.63 -17.82 7.43
C PHE A 259 -7.89 -16.38 6.96
N GLN A 260 -8.62 -16.18 5.85
CA GLN A 260 -8.96 -14.83 5.39
C GLN A 260 -9.77 -14.03 6.41
N ILE A 261 -10.72 -14.67 7.09
CA ILE A 261 -11.54 -14.03 8.13
C ILE A 261 -10.66 -13.68 9.35
N LEU A 262 -9.83 -14.61 9.81
CA LEU A 262 -8.90 -14.37 10.92
C LEU A 262 -7.93 -13.23 10.61
N TYR A 263 -7.36 -13.21 9.41
CA TYR A 263 -6.51 -12.13 8.93
C TYR A 263 -7.21 -10.78 8.94
N PHE A 264 -8.44 -10.74 8.44
CA PHE A 264 -9.21 -9.52 8.40
C PHE A 264 -9.48 -8.99 9.82
N PHE A 265 -9.92 -9.85 10.74
CA PHE A 265 -10.16 -9.45 12.12
C PHE A 265 -8.89 -8.98 12.82
N LEU A 266 -7.78 -9.74 12.70
CA LEU A 266 -6.50 -9.34 13.28
C LEU A 266 -6.01 -8.00 12.69
N GLY A 267 -6.14 -7.82 11.38
CA GLY A 267 -5.76 -6.60 10.65
C GLY A 267 -6.55 -5.36 11.02
N CYS A 268 -7.76 -5.52 11.56
CA CYS A 268 -8.50 -4.40 12.10
C CYS A 268 -7.83 -3.80 13.35
N PHE A 269 -7.08 -4.60 14.13
CA PHE A 269 -6.51 -4.18 15.42
C PHE A 269 -4.97 -4.06 15.43
N LEU A 270 -4.29 -4.85 14.60
CA LEU A 270 -2.84 -4.97 14.59
C LEU A 270 -2.25 -4.41 13.28
N ASP A 271 -1.01 -3.93 13.35
CA ASP A 271 -0.27 -3.52 12.15
C ASP A 271 0.04 -4.74 11.25
N PRO A 272 -0.02 -4.61 9.91
CA PRO A 272 0.28 -5.69 8.96
C PRO A 272 1.64 -6.34 9.18
N THR A 273 2.64 -5.56 9.60
CA THR A 273 3.97 -6.06 9.95
C THR A 273 3.89 -7.05 11.12
N ALA A 274 3.09 -6.73 12.13
CA ALA A 274 2.90 -7.58 13.30
C ALA A 274 2.19 -8.89 12.93
N ILE A 275 1.17 -8.79 12.08
CA ILE A 275 0.40 -9.95 11.64
C ILE A 275 1.27 -10.89 10.82
N VAL A 276 2.05 -10.37 9.87
CA VAL A 276 3.03 -11.18 9.11
C VAL A 276 3.92 -11.99 10.05
N LEU A 277 4.44 -11.36 11.10
CA LEU A 277 5.37 -12.00 12.03
C LEU A 277 4.75 -13.12 12.87
N ILE A 278 3.47 -13.00 13.21
CA ILE A 278 2.74 -14.01 13.99
C ILE A 278 2.16 -15.10 13.07
N CYS A 279 1.53 -14.68 11.99
CA CYS A 279 0.66 -15.51 11.18
C CYS A 279 1.39 -16.29 10.10
N THR A 280 2.42 -15.69 9.47
CA THR A 280 3.14 -16.34 8.37
C THR A 280 3.76 -17.67 8.80
N PRO A 281 4.50 -17.78 9.92
CA PRO A 281 5.08 -19.06 10.33
C PRO A 281 4.06 -20.16 10.61
N ILE A 282 2.83 -19.79 11.01
CA ILE A 282 1.78 -20.75 11.36
C ILE A 282 1.01 -21.18 10.12
N PHE A 283 0.45 -20.22 9.39
CA PHE A 283 -0.56 -20.49 8.37
C PHE A 283 0.04 -20.72 6.99
N HIS A 284 1.21 -20.15 6.70
CA HIS A 284 1.87 -20.37 5.41
C HIS A 284 2.20 -21.85 5.18
N PRO A 285 2.84 -22.57 6.13
CA PRO A 285 3.14 -23.98 5.94
C PRO A 285 1.88 -24.85 5.83
N ILE A 286 0.80 -24.50 6.54
CA ILE A 286 -0.49 -25.19 6.44
C ILE A 286 -1.10 -25.00 5.06
N ALA A 287 -1.12 -23.76 4.55
CA ALA A 287 -1.64 -23.46 3.22
C ALA A 287 -0.86 -24.20 2.12
N ALA A 288 0.48 -24.23 2.23
CA ALA A 288 1.33 -24.98 1.32
C ALA A 288 1.03 -26.49 1.37
N ALA A 289 0.87 -27.06 2.57
CA ALA A 289 0.52 -28.48 2.74
C ALA A 289 -0.86 -28.84 2.17
N LEU A 290 -1.82 -27.89 2.17
CA LEU A 290 -3.13 -28.03 1.53
C LEU A 290 -3.09 -27.87 0.00
N GLY A 291 -1.90 -27.64 -0.58
CA GLY A 291 -1.67 -27.52 -2.02
C GLY A 291 -2.03 -26.16 -2.60
N PHE A 292 -2.03 -25.08 -1.78
CA PHE A 292 -2.09 -23.72 -2.31
C PHE A 292 -0.72 -23.26 -2.79
N ASP A 293 -0.70 -22.50 -3.88
CA ASP A 293 0.53 -21.86 -4.34
C ASP A 293 1.01 -20.83 -3.28
N PRO A 294 2.27 -20.93 -2.81
CA PRO A 294 2.81 -20.07 -1.76
C PRO A 294 2.78 -18.57 -2.10
N ILE A 295 3.02 -18.20 -3.36
CA ILE A 295 3.05 -16.81 -3.81
C ILE A 295 1.62 -16.28 -3.92
N TRP A 296 0.71 -17.07 -4.47
CA TRP A 296 -0.72 -16.73 -4.54
C TRP A 296 -1.31 -16.49 -3.15
N PHE A 297 -1.06 -17.41 -2.20
CA PHE A 297 -1.55 -17.30 -0.84
C PHE A 297 -0.98 -16.07 -0.12
N ALA A 298 0.32 -15.79 -0.31
CA ALA A 298 0.97 -14.60 0.21
C ALA A 298 0.34 -13.32 -0.35
N THR A 299 0.14 -13.21 -1.66
CA THR A 299 -0.44 -12.01 -2.27
C THR A 299 -1.87 -11.75 -1.80
N ILE A 300 -2.69 -12.79 -1.65
CA ILE A 300 -4.04 -12.66 -1.10
C ILE A 300 -4.00 -12.16 0.34
N PHE A 301 -3.10 -12.71 1.15
CA PHE A 301 -2.87 -12.20 2.50
C PHE A 301 -2.53 -10.70 2.47
N ILE A 302 -1.67 -10.24 1.56
CA ILE A 302 -1.30 -8.82 1.45
C ILE A 302 -2.50 -7.94 1.04
N ILE A 303 -3.33 -8.38 0.10
CA ILE A 303 -4.55 -7.66 -0.30
C ILE A 303 -5.53 -7.59 0.88
N ASN A 304 -5.68 -8.69 1.64
CA ASN A 304 -6.49 -8.73 2.85
C ASN A 304 -5.96 -7.77 3.92
N MET A 305 -4.65 -7.72 4.14
CA MET A 305 -4.02 -6.76 5.05
C MET A 305 -4.32 -5.33 4.64
N GLN A 306 -4.28 -5.01 3.35
CA GLN A 306 -4.67 -3.68 2.87
C GLN A 306 -6.12 -3.34 3.20
N MET A 307 -7.05 -4.30 3.03
CA MET A 307 -8.45 -4.14 3.42
C MET A 307 -8.61 -3.87 4.91
N ALA A 308 -8.01 -4.73 5.74
CA ALA A 308 -8.13 -4.67 7.18
C ALA A 308 -7.51 -3.37 7.75
N TYR A 309 -6.42 -2.88 7.14
CA TYR A 309 -5.72 -1.67 7.54
C TYR A 309 -6.55 -0.39 7.44
N ILE A 310 -7.63 -0.41 6.64
CA ILE A 310 -8.57 0.70 6.50
C ILE A 310 -9.97 0.38 7.05
N THR A 311 -10.17 -0.78 7.67
CA THR A 311 -11.48 -1.22 8.16
C THR A 311 -11.67 -0.89 9.65
N PRO A 312 -12.77 -0.20 10.05
CA PRO A 312 -13.15 -0.05 11.45
C PRO A 312 -13.30 -1.41 12.17
N PRO A 313 -13.10 -1.50 13.50
CA PRO A 313 -13.19 -0.43 14.50
C PRO A 313 -11.91 0.35 14.79
N PHE A 314 -10.75 -0.17 14.40
CA PHE A 314 -9.47 0.53 14.54
C PHE A 314 -8.98 0.98 13.16
N GLY A 315 -8.57 0.04 12.30
CA GLY A 315 -8.06 0.35 10.96
C GLY A 315 -6.89 1.33 11.07
N TYR A 316 -5.69 0.83 11.36
CA TYR A 316 -4.55 1.66 11.79
C TYR A 316 -4.24 2.84 10.85
N ASN A 317 -4.49 2.70 9.53
CA ASN A 317 -4.35 3.80 8.57
C ASN A 317 -5.32 4.97 8.81
N LEU A 318 -6.50 4.69 9.33
CA LEU A 318 -7.52 5.70 9.63
C LEU A 318 -7.05 6.66 10.71
N PHE A 319 -6.22 6.20 11.66
CA PHE A 319 -5.58 7.05 12.65
C PHE A 319 -4.47 7.92 12.05
N TYR A 320 -3.75 7.41 11.05
CA TYR A 320 -2.83 8.26 10.28
C TYR A 320 -3.58 9.35 9.54
N MET A 321 -4.69 9.01 8.89
CA MET A 321 -5.57 10.00 8.28
C MET A 321 -6.09 10.99 9.33
N ARG A 322 -6.50 10.52 10.51
CA ARG A 322 -6.97 11.38 11.60
C ARG A 322 -5.94 12.40 12.06
N SER A 323 -4.65 12.10 11.95
CA SER A 323 -3.58 13.01 12.37
C SER A 323 -3.35 14.19 11.42
N VAL A 324 -3.88 14.11 10.19
CA VAL A 324 -3.70 15.13 9.13
C VAL A 324 -4.98 15.82 8.69
N VAL A 325 -6.15 15.27 9.01
CA VAL A 325 -7.44 15.94 8.73
C VAL A 325 -7.64 17.17 9.63
N PRO A 326 -8.33 18.22 9.13
CA PRO A 326 -8.69 19.36 9.96
C PRO A 326 -9.69 18.99 11.09
N PRO A 327 -9.79 19.82 12.15
CA PRO A 327 -10.53 19.46 13.38
C PRO A 327 -12.03 19.21 13.19
N ASP A 328 -12.60 19.71 12.10
CA ASP A 328 -14.00 19.55 11.69
C ASP A 328 -14.32 18.14 11.16
N VAL A 329 -13.30 17.36 10.77
CA VAL A 329 -13.46 15.98 10.31
C VAL A 329 -13.32 15.03 11.50
N THR A 330 -14.43 14.41 11.90
CA THR A 330 -14.47 13.47 13.02
C THR A 330 -14.00 12.07 12.62
N MET A 331 -13.64 11.22 13.59
CA MET A 331 -13.34 9.81 13.29
C MET A 331 -14.54 9.08 12.67
N LYS A 332 -15.77 9.45 13.06
CA LYS A 332 -16.98 8.92 12.44
C LYS A 332 -17.05 9.26 10.95
N ASP A 333 -16.67 10.48 10.58
CA ASP A 333 -16.59 10.87 9.17
C ASP A 333 -15.58 10.00 8.43
N ILE A 334 -14.37 9.79 9.00
CA ILE A 334 -13.34 8.94 8.40
C ILE A 334 -13.86 7.50 8.20
N TYR A 335 -14.53 6.93 9.19
CA TYR A 335 -15.03 5.55 9.13
C TYR A 335 -16.08 5.37 8.04
N ILE A 336 -17.01 6.32 7.90
CA ILE A 336 -18.03 6.27 6.84
C ILE A 336 -17.39 6.46 5.47
N SER A 337 -16.35 7.29 5.37
CA SER A 337 -15.67 7.62 4.12
C SER A 337 -15.01 6.43 3.44
N VAL A 338 -14.51 5.46 4.21
CA VAL A 338 -13.75 4.31 3.69
C VAL A 338 -14.62 3.11 3.30
N LEU A 339 -15.88 3.05 3.74
CA LEU A 339 -16.77 1.90 3.46
C LEU A 339 -16.89 1.57 1.97
N PRO A 340 -17.09 2.54 1.04
CA PRO A 340 -17.15 2.22 -0.38
C PRO A 340 -15.83 1.64 -0.90
N PHE A 341 -14.70 2.11 -0.39
CA PHE A 341 -13.38 1.63 -0.79
C PHE A 341 -13.09 0.23 -0.24
N ILE A 342 -13.54 -0.09 0.98
CA ILE A 342 -13.49 -1.45 1.53
C ILE A 342 -14.26 -2.41 0.62
N ALA A 343 -15.46 -2.04 0.18
CA ALA A 343 -16.24 -2.86 -0.75
C ALA A 343 -15.48 -3.10 -2.07
N ILE A 344 -14.77 -2.09 -2.59
CA ILE A 344 -13.93 -2.25 -3.78
C ILE A 344 -12.77 -3.22 -3.53
N ILE A 345 -12.12 -3.17 -2.36
CA ILE A 345 -11.05 -4.12 -2.03
C ILE A 345 -11.61 -5.54 -1.93
N VAL A 346 -12.79 -5.74 -1.34
CA VAL A 346 -13.47 -7.04 -1.31
C VAL A 346 -13.71 -7.55 -2.73
N ILE A 347 -14.21 -6.70 -3.62
CA ILE A 347 -14.41 -7.05 -5.04
C ILE A 347 -13.08 -7.44 -5.69
N CYS A 348 -12.02 -6.66 -5.49
CA CYS A 348 -10.70 -6.96 -6.01
C CYS A 348 -10.17 -8.29 -5.48
N LEU A 349 -10.33 -8.55 -4.18
CA LEU A 349 -9.92 -9.79 -3.53
C LEU A 349 -10.65 -10.99 -4.14
N LEU A 350 -11.97 -10.90 -4.33
CA LEU A 350 -12.76 -11.94 -4.97
C LEU A 350 -12.34 -12.19 -6.42
N ILE A 351 -12.11 -11.13 -7.21
CA ILE A 351 -11.62 -11.25 -8.59
C ILE A 351 -10.29 -12.01 -8.60
N VAL A 352 -9.36 -11.63 -7.72
CA VAL A 352 -8.03 -12.23 -7.66
C VAL A 352 -8.05 -13.69 -7.15
N ILE A 353 -8.99 -14.03 -6.27
CA ILE A 353 -9.24 -15.42 -5.84
C ILE A 353 -9.79 -16.27 -7.00
N MET A 354 -10.75 -15.74 -7.77
CA MET A 354 -11.36 -16.45 -8.90
C MET A 354 -10.42 -16.59 -10.10
N PHE A 355 -9.52 -15.61 -10.30
CA PHE A 355 -8.56 -15.58 -11.39
C PHE A 355 -7.11 -15.54 -10.87
N PRO A 356 -6.56 -16.66 -10.35
CA PRO A 356 -5.20 -16.72 -9.81
C PRO A 356 -4.10 -16.23 -10.75
N GLN A 357 -4.34 -16.30 -12.07
CA GLN A 357 -3.41 -15.83 -13.09
C GLN A 357 -3.10 -14.34 -12.97
N ILE A 358 -4.00 -13.52 -12.40
CA ILE A 358 -3.72 -12.10 -12.13
C ILE A 358 -2.50 -11.95 -11.22
N ILE A 359 -2.34 -12.85 -10.25
CA ILE A 359 -1.18 -12.88 -9.36
C ILE A 359 -0.01 -13.61 -10.02
N LEU A 360 -0.26 -14.79 -10.58
CA LEU A 360 0.80 -15.74 -10.93
C LEU A 360 1.43 -15.52 -12.31
N TRP A 361 0.76 -14.80 -13.22
CA TRP A 361 1.24 -14.61 -14.59
C TRP A 361 2.58 -13.87 -14.65
N LEU A 362 2.69 -12.70 -14.00
CA LEU A 362 3.89 -11.89 -14.05
C LEU A 362 5.11 -12.55 -13.37
N PRO A 363 4.98 -13.13 -12.15
CA PRO A 363 6.07 -13.89 -11.52
C PRO A 363 6.58 -15.03 -12.39
N ASN A 364 5.67 -15.82 -12.98
CA ASN A 364 6.04 -17.00 -13.78
C ASN A 364 6.71 -16.62 -15.11
N MET A 365 6.42 -15.44 -15.65
CA MET A 365 7.09 -14.93 -16.85
C MET A 365 8.47 -14.34 -16.56
N MET A 366 8.62 -13.60 -15.46
CA MET A 366 9.85 -12.87 -15.15
C MET A 366 10.91 -13.72 -14.46
N ILE A 367 10.52 -14.68 -13.63
CA ILE A 367 11.43 -15.41 -12.75
C ILE A 367 11.06 -16.89 -12.82
N LYS A 368 11.80 -17.66 -13.63
CA LYS A 368 11.71 -19.12 -13.64
C LYS A 368 12.41 -19.68 -12.41
#